data_AF-A0A957C5X3-F1
#
_entry.id   AF-A0A957C5X3-F1
#
_cell.length_a   1.000
_cell.length_b   1.000
_cell.length_c   1.000
_cell.angle_alpha   90.00
_cell.angle_beta   90.00
_cell.angle_gamma   90.00
#
_symmetry.space_group_name_H-M   'P 1'
#
loop_
_entity.id
_entity.type
_entity.pdbx_description
1 polymer ?
#
loop_
_entity_poly.entity_id
_entity_poly.type
_entity_poly.pdbx_seq_one_letter_code
_entity_poly.pdbx_strand_id
1 'polypeptide(L)'
;LCEECAEQDQKTAVQNCVTYVAQKLGNTRAVSRNYYIHPHILEAYEEGTLCELYEQYRGKSVAEYGLLPEEKTLLALIEQST
;
A
#
# COMPACT_ATOMS: atom_id res chain seq x y z
N LEU A 1 4.14 -16.06 19.80
CA LEU A 1 3.70 -15.95 18.39
C LEU A 1 4.95 -16.21 17.56
N CYS A 2 4.95 -17.22 16.70
CA CYS A 2 6.11 -17.54 15.86
C CYS A 2 6.22 -16.44 14.79
N GLU A 3 7.36 -15.75 14.70
CA GLU A 3 7.58 -14.64 13.75
C GLU A 3 7.36 -15.08 12.30
N GLU A 4 7.72 -16.33 11.97
CA GLU A 4 7.56 -16.92 10.63
C GLU A 4 6.10 -16.99 10.14
N CYS A 5 5.12 -17.17 11.03
CA CYS A 5 3.72 -17.21 10.63
C CYS A 5 3.21 -15.83 10.20
N ALA A 6 3.68 -14.76 10.85
CA ALA A 6 3.26 -13.38 10.56
C ALA A 6 3.81 -12.90 9.20
N GLU A 7 5.07 -13.23 8.89
CA GLU A 7 5.68 -12.91 7.59
C GLU A 7 4.98 -13.63 6.43
N GLN A 8 4.54 -14.87 6.66
CA GLN A 8 3.83 -15.67 5.65
C GLN A 8 2.43 -15.10 5.35
N ASP A 9 1.76 -14.57 6.37
CA ASP A 9 0.48 -13.88 6.23
C ASP A 9 0.63 -12.56 5.47
N GLN A 10 1.69 -11.78 5.72
CA GLN A 10 1.98 -10.54 4.99
C GLN A 10 2.24 -10.79 3.51
N LYS A 11 3.06 -11.79 3.16
CA LYS A 11 3.32 -12.16 1.76
C LYS A 11 2.04 -12.57 1.03
N THR A 12 1.17 -13.30 1.71
CA THR A 12 -0.14 -13.70 1.17
C THR A 12 -1.04 -12.49 0.93
N ALA A 13 -1.06 -11.52 1.85
CA ALA A 13 -1.80 -10.28 1.69
C ALA A 13 -1.30 -9.45 0.49
N VAL A 14 0.01 -9.33 0.31
CA VAL A 14 0.62 -8.66 -0.86
C VAL A 14 0.21 -9.33 -2.16
N GLN A 15 0.26 -10.67 -2.24
CA GLN A 15 -0.16 -11.41 -3.43
C GLN A 15 -1.64 -11.21 -3.76
N ASN A 16 -2.50 -11.17 -2.73
CA ASN A 16 -3.92 -10.92 -2.88
C ASN A 16 -4.18 -9.48 -3.37
N CYS A 17 -3.47 -8.49 -2.83
CA CYS A 17 -3.54 -7.10 -3.27
C CYS A 17 -3.17 -6.96 -4.76
N VAL A 18 -2.03 -7.51 -5.18
CA VAL A 18 -1.60 -7.48 -6.58
C VAL A 18 -2.63 -8.15 -7.50
N THR A 19 -3.21 -9.27 -7.06
CA THR A 19 -4.25 -9.98 -7.82
C THR A 19 -5.52 -9.13 -7.95
N TYR A 20 -5.93 -8.45 -6.88
CA TYR A 20 -7.07 -7.56 -6.89
C TYR A 20 -6.88 -6.39 -7.86
N VAL A 21 -5.73 -5.71 -7.79
CA VAL A 21 -5.40 -4.60 -8.70
C VAL A 21 -5.38 -5.06 -10.15
N ALA A 22 -4.78 -6.22 -10.42
CA ALA A 22 -4.74 -6.81 -11.75
C ALA A 22 -6.13 -7.06 -12.34
N GLN A 23 -7.06 -7.60 -11.53
CA GLN A 23 -8.45 -7.79 -11.94
C GLN A 23 -9.16 -6.46 -12.19
N LYS A 24 -8.95 -5.45 -11.34
CA LYS A 24 -9.59 -4.13 -11.49
C LYS A 24 -9.14 -3.38 -12.74
N LEU A 25 -7.88 -3.51 -13.10
CA LEU A 25 -7.29 -2.83 -14.26
C LEU A 25 -7.34 -3.66 -15.55
N GLY A 26 -7.77 -4.93 -15.48
CA GLY A 26 -7.80 -5.83 -16.63
C GLY A 26 -6.41 -6.26 -17.13
N ASN A 27 -5.41 -6.23 -16.25
CA ASN A 27 -4.01 -6.53 -16.56
C ASN A 27 -3.56 -7.86 -15.94
N THR A 28 -2.40 -8.37 -16.36
CA THR A 28 -1.77 -9.51 -15.66
C THR A 28 -1.21 -9.06 -14.31
N ARG A 29 -0.97 -10.01 -13.40
CA ARG A 29 -0.30 -9.75 -12.11
C ARG A 29 1.07 -9.09 -12.32
N ALA A 30 1.84 -9.57 -13.30
CA ALA A 30 3.16 -9.04 -13.63
C ALA A 30 3.08 -7.60 -14.14
N VAL A 31 2.14 -7.30 -15.05
CA VAL A 31 1.96 -5.94 -15.58
C VAL A 31 1.52 -4.99 -14.47
N SER A 32 0.57 -5.40 -13.64
CA SER A 32 0.06 -4.56 -12.54
C SER A 32 1.13 -4.27 -11.50
N ARG A 33 1.90 -5.30 -11.11
CA ARG A 33 2.99 -5.15 -10.14
C ARG A 33 4.13 -4.27 -10.66
N ASN A 34 4.47 -4.36 -11.95
CA ASN A 34 5.65 -3.68 -12.48
C ASN A 34 5.37 -2.25 -12.98
N TYR A 35 4.13 -1.94 -13.37
CA TYR A 35 3.82 -0.68 -14.06
C TYR A 35 2.71 0.16 -13.40
N TYR A 36 1.93 -0.40 -12.47
CA TYR A 36 0.81 0.31 -11.83
C TYR A 36 0.96 0.44 -10.31
N ILE A 37 1.61 -0.51 -9.67
CA ILE A 37 1.86 -0.48 -8.23
C ILE A 37 3.27 0.05 -8.00
N HIS A 38 3.39 1.14 -7.26
CA HIS A 38 4.70 1.65 -6.86
C HIS A 38 5.35 0.65 -5.88
N PRO A 39 6.60 0.21 -6.11
CA PRO A 39 7.22 -0.85 -5.31
C PRO A 39 7.27 -0.52 -3.82
N HIS A 40 7.54 0.75 -3.49
CA HIS A 40 7.61 1.22 -2.12
C HIS A 40 6.31 1.05 -1.31
N ILE A 41 5.14 0.97 -1.97
CA ILE A 41 3.87 0.67 -1.29
C ILE A 41 3.88 -0.74 -0.72
N LEU A 42 4.43 -1.70 -1.46
CA LEU A 42 4.49 -3.09 -1.04
C LEU A 42 5.52 -3.28 0.08
N GLU A 43 6.68 -2.64 -0.07
CA GLU A 43 7.75 -2.63 0.95
C GLU A 43 7.24 -2.03 2.27
N ALA A 44 6.61 -0.86 2.23
CA ALA A 44 6.07 -0.21 3.42
C ALA A 44 4.95 -1.01 4.10
N TYR A 45 4.21 -1.84 3.36
CA TYR A 45 3.24 -2.76 3.96
C TYR A 45 3.94 -3.92 4.68
N GLU A 46 4.96 -4.50 4.07
CA GLU A 46 5.75 -5.59 4.67
C GLU A 46 6.49 -5.11 5.93
N GLU A 47 6.99 -3.87 5.92
CA GLU A 47 7.64 -3.21 7.07
C GLU A 47 6.64 -2.68 8.12
N GLY A 48 5.34 -2.64 7.83
CA GLY A 48 4.30 -2.12 8.71
C GLY A 48 4.16 -0.59 8.74
N THR A 49 5.11 0.15 8.16
CA THR A 49 5.13 1.62 8.10
C THR A 49 3.93 2.21 7.36
N LEU A 50 3.38 1.49 6.38
CA LEU A 50 2.16 1.91 5.67
C LEU A 50 0.95 2.03 6.62
N CYS A 51 0.80 1.09 7.54
CA CYS A 51 -0.31 1.09 8.51
C CYS A 51 -0.16 2.25 9.51
N GLU A 52 1.05 2.51 9.99
CA GLU A 52 1.36 3.62 10.89
C GLU A 52 1.05 4.97 10.24
N LEU A 53 1.50 5.14 8.99
CA LEU A 53 1.25 6.36 8.21
C LEU A 53 -0.25 6.55 7.94
N TYR A 54 -0.98 5.46 7.66
CA TYR A 54 -2.42 5.54 7.49
C TYR A 54 -3.14 6.00 8.75
N GLU A 55 -2.82 5.45 9.92
CA GLU A 55 -3.42 5.87 11.19
C GLU A 55 -3.09 7.34 11.53
N GLN A 56 -1.93 7.86 11.11
CA GLN A 56 -1.59 9.28 11.25
C GLN A 56 -2.53 10.21 10.47
N TYR A 57 -3.06 9.78 9.33
CA TYR A 57 -3.96 10.59 8.50
C TYR A 57 -5.44 10.24 8.68
N ARG A 58 -5.74 9.06 9.23
CA ARG A 58 -7.09 8.59 9.49
C ARG A 58 -7.85 9.56 10.40
N GLY A 59 -9.09 9.87 10.02
CA GLY A 59 -9.96 10.77 10.78
C GLY A 59 -9.58 12.25 10.73
N LYS A 60 -8.48 12.62 10.04
CA LYS A 60 -8.22 14.01 9.73
C LYS A 60 -9.25 14.49 8.70
N SER A 61 -9.75 15.71 8.90
CA SER A 61 -10.66 16.33 7.94
C SER A 61 -9.99 16.46 6.57
N VAL A 62 -10.84 16.57 5.53
CA VAL A 62 -10.42 16.84 4.16
C VAL A 62 -9.83 18.25 4.08
N ALA A 63 -8.59 18.40 4.57
CA ALA A 63 -7.74 19.58 4.45
C ALA A 63 -6.94 19.58 3.13
N GLU A 64 -6.23 20.68 2.87
CA GLU A 64 -5.31 21.00 1.76
C GLU A 64 -5.45 20.17 0.47
N TYR A 65 -5.82 20.83 -0.63
CA TYR A 65 -6.10 20.24 -1.95
C TYR A 65 -7.29 19.28 -2.03
N GLY A 66 -8.04 19.07 -0.94
CA GLY A 66 -9.25 18.25 -0.96
C GLY A 66 -8.98 16.74 -0.88
N LEU A 67 -7.76 16.36 -0.47
CA LEU A 67 -7.32 14.96 -0.46
C LEU A 67 -7.96 14.17 0.69
N LEU A 68 -8.39 12.96 0.37
CA LEU A 68 -8.82 11.94 1.33
C LEU A 68 -7.63 11.47 2.19
N PRO A 69 -7.89 10.92 3.39
CA PRO A 69 -6.83 10.33 4.22
C PRO A 69 -5.94 9.33 3.48
N GLU A 70 -6.53 8.47 2.65
CA GLU A 70 -5.84 7.47 1.84
C GLU A 70 -4.90 8.12 0.82
N GLU A 71 -5.35 9.21 0.19
CA GLU A 71 -4.57 9.95 -0.80
C GLU A 71 -3.41 10.71 -0.14
N LYS A 72 -3.61 11.23 1.08
CA LYS A 72 -2.55 11.86 1.87
C LYS A 72 -1.49 10.86 2.32
N THR A 73 -1.92 9.69 2.77
CA THR A 73 -1.01 8.59 3.10
C THR A 73 -0.19 8.20 1.88
N LEU A 74 -0.83 8.04 0.72
CA LEU A 74 -0.14 7.71 -0.52
C LEU A 74 0.87 8.80 -0.93
N LEU A 75 0.47 10.08 -0.86
CA LEU A 75 1.34 11.20 -1.21
C LEU A 75 2.57 11.23 -0.30
N ALA A 76 2.37 11.17 1.01
CA ALA A 76 3.46 11.16 1.99
C ALA A 76 4.39 9.95 1.81
N LEU A 77 3.87 8.81 1.36
CA LEU A 77 4.68 7.63 1.06
C LEU A 77 5.52 7.82 -0.21
N ILE A 78 4.94 8.38 -1.27
CA ILE A 78 5.66 8.61 -2.54
C ILE A 78 6.76 9.66 -2.37
N GLU A 79 6.49 10.72 -1.60
CA GLU A 79 7.48 11.77 -1.30
C GLU A 79 8.70 11.24 -0.55
N GLN A 80 8.56 10.17 0.26
CA GLN A 80 9.68 9.52 0.94
C GLN A 80 10.54 8.64 0.02
N SER A 81 9.99 8.25 -1.14
CA SER A 81 10.63 7.36 -2.11
C SER A 81 11.29 8.08 -3.29
N THR A 82 11.21 9.41 -3.33
CA THR A 82 11.77 10.28 -4.38
C THR A 82 12.97 11.06 -3.83
#